data_AF-A0A432VI25-F1
#
_entry.id   AF-A0A432VI25-F1
#
_cell.length_a   1.000
_cell.length_b   1.000
_cell.length_c   1.000
_cell.angle_alpha   90.00
_cell.angle_beta   90.00
_cell.angle_gamma   90.00
#
_symmetry.space_group_name_H-M   'P 1'
#
loop_
_entity.id
_entity.type
_entity.pdbx_description
1 polymer ?
#
loop_
_entity_poly.entity_id
_entity_poly.type
_entity_poly.pdbx_seq_one_letter_code
_entity_poly.pdbx_strand_id
1 'polypeptide(L)'
;MVGAIKSLTDLRRIEAAVRVTCKKCGHVRMIDREVLIKHCSFHRSSLDWEDVRAGLWCWRSGCLSRNTHVEALPFSQDEVALRHKRAETILMNLALRVLKDAAYRPNSEAMATTDVRLALRVLYPYMGSRDTLTRYWDIAVSSRFHAWQNCHNEFAVIAATLVDRGYAVDADFR
;
A
#
# COMPACT_ATOMS: atom_id res chain seq x y z
N MET A 1 22.38 -4.17 -22.10
CA MET A 1 21.73 -2.86 -22.31
C MET A 1 20.23 -3.05 -22.23
N VAL A 2 19.55 -2.40 -21.28
CA VAL A 2 18.09 -2.45 -21.23
C VAL A 2 17.56 -1.56 -22.36
N GLY A 3 16.69 -2.10 -23.22
CA GLY A 3 16.02 -1.30 -24.23
C GLY A 3 15.16 -0.19 -23.63
N ALA A 4 14.77 0.80 -24.43
CA ALA A 4 13.88 1.87 -24.00
C ALA A 4 12.59 1.29 -23.38
N ILE A 5 12.12 1.90 -22.29
CA ILE A 5 10.89 1.52 -21.58
C ILE A 5 9.72 1.84 -22.52
N LYS A 6 8.98 0.82 -22.94
CA LYS A 6 7.81 1.00 -23.82
C LYS A 6 6.52 1.04 -23.04
N SER A 7 6.43 0.26 -21.96
CA SER A 7 5.23 0.19 -21.13
C SER A 7 5.55 0.15 -19.64
N LEU A 8 4.54 0.40 -18.80
CA LEU A 8 4.65 0.27 -17.34
C LEU A 8 5.02 -1.16 -16.90
N THR A 9 4.75 -2.19 -17.71
CA THR A 9 5.17 -3.56 -17.38
C THR A 9 6.67 -3.76 -17.55
N ASP A 10 7.33 -3.00 -18.43
CA ASP A 10 8.80 -3.02 -18.56
C ASP A 10 9.50 -2.51 -17.28
N LEU A 11 8.84 -1.68 -16.49
CA LEU A 11 9.33 -1.26 -15.16
C LEU A 11 9.46 -2.44 -14.18
N ARG A 12 8.76 -3.56 -14.44
CA ARG A 12 8.97 -4.80 -13.68
C ARG A 12 10.33 -5.42 -14.00
N ARG A 13 10.78 -5.35 -15.25
CA ARG A 13 12.02 -6.00 -15.73
C ARG A 13 13.27 -5.31 -15.23
N ILE A 14 13.27 -3.98 -15.28
CA ILE A 14 14.39 -3.19 -14.74
C ILE A 14 14.32 -3.00 -13.24
N GLU A 15 13.19 -3.40 -12.65
CA GLU A 15 12.80 -3.00 -11.33
C GLU A 15 12.99 -1.47 -11.20
N ALA A 16 11.97 -0.68 -11.55
CA ALA A 16 12.04 0.77 -11.39
C ALA A 16 10.89 1.31 -10.55
N ALA A 17 11.19 2.31 -9.74
CA ALA A 17 10.20 3.22 -9.20
C ALA A 17 9.96 4.38 -10.18
N VAL A 18 8.84 5.07 -10.04
CA VAL A 18 8.54 6.23 -10.90
C VAL A 18 8.58 7.50 -10.06
N ARG A 19 9.47 8.42 -10.45
CA ARG A 19 9.51 9.78 -9.89
C ARG A 19 8.63 10.68 -10.74
N VAL A 20 7.69 11.36 -10.10
CA VAL A 20 6.84 12.37 -10.73
C VAL A 20 7.14 13.72 -10.09
N THR A 21 7.61 14.65 -10.91
CA THR A 21 7.97 16.02 -10.51
C THR A 21 7.05 16.99 -11.24
N CYS A 22 6.24 17.74 -10.50
CA CYS A 22 5.43 18.79 -11.10
C CYS A 22 6.29 20.01 -11.43
N LYS A 23 6.37 20.41 -12.70
CA LYS A 23 7.14 21.58 -13.13
C LYS A 23 6.53 22.91 -12.69
N LYS A 24 5.23 22.93 -12.36
CA LYS A 24 4.52 24.14 -11.89
C LYS A 24 4.77 24.44 -10.42
N CYS A 25 4.59 23.45 -9.54
CA CYS A 25 4.67 23.66 -8.09
C CYS A 25 5.89 23.01 -7.42
N GLY A 26 6.75 22.35 -8.19
CA GLY A 26 7.96 21.67 -7.70
C GLY A 26 7.70 20.40 -6.89
N HIS A 27 6.45 19.96 -6.71
CA HIS A 27 6.15 18.78 -5.92
C HIS A 27 6.73 17.52 -6.55
N VAL A 28 7.54 16.79 -5.77
CA VAL A 28 8.14 15.51 -6.17
C VAL A 28 7.46 14.39 -5.40
N ARG A 29 7.05 13.34 -6.10
CA ARG A 29 6.50 12.13 -5.50
C ARG A 29 7.14 10.89 -6.11
N MET A 30 7.59 10.00 -5.23
CA MET A 30 8.06 8.67 -5.58
C MET A 30 6.89 7.69 -5.51
N ILE A 31 6.66 6.98 -6.61
CA ILE A 31 5.53 6.07 -6.78
C ILE A 31 6.08 4.68 -7.06
N ASP A 32 5.54 3.68 -6.36
CA ASP A 32 5.78 2.30 -6.72
C ASP A 32 5.08 1.97 -8.05
N ARG A 33 5.72 1.15 -8.89
CA ARG A 33 5.18 0.78 -10.21
C ARG A 33 3.79 0.14 -10.12
N GLU A 34 3.50 -0.68 -9.11
CA GLU A 34 2.23 -1.39 -9.00
C GLU A 34 1.11 -0.41 -8.62
N VAL A 35 1.43 0.59 -7.80
CA VAL A 35 0.51 1.70 -7.49
C VAL A 35 0.19 2.49 -8.76
N LEU A 36 1.20 2.76 -9.61
CA LEU A 36 1.00 3.48 -10.86
C LEU A 36 0.20 2.68 -11.89
N ILE A 37 0.52 1.39 -12.07
CA ILE A 37 -0.25 0.47 -12.93
C ILE A 37 -1.71 0.45 -12.49
N LYS A 38 -1.96 0.28 -11.18
CA LYS A 38 -3.32 0.28 -10.64
C LYS A 38 -4.05 1.61 -10.88
N HIS A 39 -3.36 2.74 -10.73
CA HIS A 39 -3.93 4.05 -11.03
C HIS A 39 -4.35 4.17 -12.50
N CYS A 40 -3.47 3.81 -13.43
CA CYS A 40 -3.77 3.84 -14.87
C CYS A 40 -4.93 2.89 -15.21
N SER A 41 -4.92 1.66 -14.69
CA SER A 41 -5.99 0.69 -14.90
C SER A 41 -7.34 1.17 -14.37
N PHE A 42 -7.37 1.78 -13.17
CA PHE A 42 -8.59 2.34 -12.59
C PHE A 42 -9.20 3.44 -13.47
N HIS A 43 -8.35 4.30 -14.03
CA HIS A 43 -8.77 5.37 -14.94
C HIS A 43 -8.93 4.91 -16.40
N ARG A 44 -8.88 3.61 -16.68
CA ARG A 44 -8.92 3.03 -18.04
C ARG A 44 -7.94 3.72 -19.00
N SER A 45 -6.80 4.17 -18.47
CA SER A 45 -5.75 4.85 -19.20
C SER A 45 -4.77 3.85 -19.79
N SER A 46 -4.04 4.27 -20.82
CA SER A 46 -2.97 3.46 -21.41
C SER A 46 -1.90 3.11 -20.39
N LEU A 47 -1.30 1.92 -20.56
CA LEU A 47 -0.11 1.50 -19.82
C LEU A 47 1.17 1.79 -20.62
N ASP A 48 1.06 2.37 -21.81
CA ASP A 48 2.21 2.80 -22.61
C ASP A 48 2.94 3.94 -21.90
N TRP A 49 4.27 3.86 -21.90
CA TRP A 49 5.10 4.73 -21.09
C TRP A 49 4.98 6.19 -21.50
N GLU A 50 4.96 6.48 -22.80
CA GLU A 50 4.81 7.85 -23.31
C GLU A 50 3.44 8.45 -22.96
N ASP A 51 2.37 7.66 -23.04
CA ASP A 51 1.02 8.10 -22.65
C ASP A 51 0.97 8.43 -21.15
N VAL A 52 1.60 7.60 -20.32
CA VAL A 52 1.69 7.84 -18.87
C VAL A 52 2.48 9.11 -18.57
N ARG A 53 3.61 9.35 -19.26
CA ARG A 53 4.41 10.58 -19.09
C ARG A 53 3.60 11.83 -19.44
N ALA A 54 2.77 11.76 -20.47
CA ALA A 54 1.95 12.89 -20.93
C ALA A 54 0.65 13.07 -20.14
N GLY A 55 0.08 11.99 -19.60
CA GLY A 55 -1.24 11.96 -18.97
C GLY A 55 -1.25 12.20 -17.46
N LEU A 56 -0.10 12.06 -16.79
CA LEU A 56 -0.04 12.25 -15.35
C LEU A 56 -0.26 13.73 -14.94
N TRP A 57 -0.95 13.89 -13.83
CA TRP A 57 -1.27 15.18 -13.23
C TRP A 57 -0.59 15.27 -11.87
N CYS A 58 -0.39 16.50 -11.40
CA CYS A 58 0.17 16.71 -10.08
C CYS A 58 -0.80 16.20 -9.00
N TRP A 59 -0.31 15.31 -8.14
CA TRP A 59 -1.10 14.77 -7.01
C TRP A 59 -1.07 15.63 -5.75
N ARG A 60 -0.45 16.81 -5.79
CA ARG A 60 -0.52 17.75 -4.67
C ARG A 60 -1.92 18.34 -4.63
N SER A 61 -2.59 18.22 -3.48
CA SER A 61 -3.90 18.86 -3.26
C SER A 61 -3.82 20.34 -3.63
N GLY A 62 -4.76 20.79 -4.49
CA GLY A 62 -4.81 22.16 -5.03
C GLY A 62 -3.99 22.42 -6.29
N CYS A 63 -3.12 21.50 -6.74
CA CYS A 63 -2.37 21.64 -7.99
C CYS A 63 -2.92 20.70 -9.06
N LEU A 64 -3.72 21.21 -10.01
CA LEU A 64 -4.27 20.43 -11.13
C LEU A 64 -3.39 20.48 -12.39
N SER A 65 -2.10 20.75 -12.25
CA SER A 65 -1.20 20.88 -13.41
C SER A 65 -0.90 19.52 -14.04
N ARG A 66 -1.02 19.45 -15.37
CA ARG A 66 -0.56 18.32 -16.21
C ARG A 66 0.91 18.45 -16.64
N ASN A 67 1.59 19.51 -16.23
CA ASN A 67 2.99 19.72 -16.59
C ASN A 67 3.89 18.98 -15.59
N THR A 68 3.87 17.65 -15.66
CA THR A 68 4.70 16.77 -14.83
C THR A 68 5.85 16.18 -15.64
N HIS A 69 7.03 16.13 -15.03
CA HIS A 69 8.14 15.33 -15.51
C HIS A 69 8.07 13.97 -14.82
N VAL A 70 8.07 12.91 -15.63
CA VAL A 70 7.96 11.53 -15.17
C VAL A 70 9.22 10.80 -15.59
N GLU A 71 9.92 10.25 -14.61
CA GLU A 71 11.20 9.57 -14.79
C GLU A 71 11.12 8.19 -14.14
N ALA A 72 11.54 7.16 -14.89
CA ALA A 72 11.73 5.83 -14.33
C ALA A 72 13.11 5.82 -13.66
N LEU A 73 13.12 5.59 -12.35
CA LEU A 73 14.34 5.45 -11.59
C LEU A 73 14.62 3.95 -11.40
N PRO A 74 15.56 3.38 -12.18
CA PRO A 74 16.05 2.04 -11.89
C PRO A 74 16.64 2.02 -10.48
N PHE A 75 16.51 0.91 -9.76
CA PHE A 75 16.85 0.81 -8.33
C PHE A 75 18.31 1.16 -7.95
N SER A 76 19.21 1.42 -8.91
CA SER A 76 20.63 1.63 -8.67
C SER A 76 21.03 2.98 -8.05
N GLN A 77 20.13 3.97 -7.96
CA GLN A 77 20.51 5.33 -7.53
C GLN A 77 20.15 5.70 -6.08
N ASP A 78 19.22 5.01 -5.42
CA ASP A 78 18.93 5.15 -3.98
C ASP A 78 18.37 3.84 -3.42
N GLU A 79 19.23 2.82 -3.47
CA GLU A 79 18.86 1.43 -3.23
C GLU A 79 18.36 1.20 -1.79
N VAL A 80 18.92 1.91 -0.81
CA VAL A 80 18.64 1.70 0.61
C VAL A 80 17.26 2.24 0.99
N ALA A 81 16.93 3.48 0.61
CA ALA A 81 15.63 4.07 0.95
C ALA A 81 14.48 3.31 0.28
N LEU A 82 14.68 2.85 -0.97
CA LEU A 82 13.69 2.08 -1.70
C LEU A 82 13.54 0.65 -1.14
N ARG A 83 14.63 -0.02 -0.77
CA ARG A 83 14.58 -1.33 -0.08
C ARG A 83 13.84 -1.20 1.25
N HIS A 84 14.10 -0.14 2.01
CA HIS A 84 13.40 0.12 3.28
C HIS A 84 11.90 0.28 3.06
N LYS A 85 11.49 1.13 2.11
CA LYS A 85 10.07 1.38 1.81
C LYS A 85 9.34 0.13 1.29
N ARG A 86 10.03 -0.71 0.50
CA ARG A 86 9.51 -2.02 0.07
C ARG A 86 9.36 -2.97 1.26
N ALA A 87 10.39 -3.08 2.11
CA ALA A 87 10.34 -3.92 3.29
C ALA A 87 9.20 -3.50 4.22
N GLU A 88 9.00 -2.20 4.45
CA GLU A 88 7.85 -1.66 5.19
C GLU A 88 6.52 -2.09 4.57
N THR A 89 6.37 -1.94 3.24
CA THR A 89 5.14 -2.30 2.53
C THR A 89 4.87 -3.82 2.61
N ILE A 90 5.91 -4.64 2.44
CA ILE A 90 5.81 -6.10 2.54
C ILE A 90 5.41 -6.50 3.97
N LEU A 91 6.10 -5.97 4.99
CA LEU A 91 5.81 -6.25 6.39
C LEU A 91 4.39 -5.84 6.77
N MET A 92 3.94 -4.68 6.31
CA MET A 92 2.57 -4.20 6.53
C MET A 92 1.54 -5.14 5.89
N ASN A 93 1.71 -5.54 4.62
CA ASN A 93 0.77 -6.45 3.96
C ASN A 93 0.79 -7.87 4.54
N LEU A 94 1.96 -8.35 4.99
CA LEU A 94 2.05 -9.61 5.75
C LEU A 94 1.31 -9.53 7.09
N ALA A 95 1.44 -8.42 7.82
CA ALA A 95 0.70 -8.19 9.04
C ALA A 95 -0.82 -8.18 8.77
N LEU A 96 -1.27 -7.50 7.71
CA LEU A 96 -2.68 -7.52 7.30
C LEU A 96 -3.17 -8.93 6.94
N ARG A 97 -2.35 -9.75 6.28
CA ARG A 97 -2.69 -11.15 6.02
C ARG A 97 -2.92 -11.94 7.30
N VAL A 98 -2.01 -11.82 8.28
CA VAL A 98 -2.15 -12.47 9.59
C VAL A 98 -3.44 -12.05 10.29
N LEU A 99 -3.78 -10.76 10.25
CA LEU A 99 -5.04 -10.27 10.84
C LEU A 99 -6.26 -10.77 10.07
N LYS A 100 -6.23 -10.78 8.73
CA LYS A 100 -7.32 -11.35 7.92
C LYS A 100 -7.52 -12.82 8.27
N ASP A 101 -6.46 -13.62 8.22
CA ASP A 101 -6.55 -15.05 8.51
C ASP A 101 -7.11 -15.27 9.92
N ALA A 102 -6.69 -14.50 10.92
CA ALA A 102 -7.25 -14.56 12.27
C ALA A 102 -8.72 -14.14 12.32
N ALA A 103 -9.13 -13.09 11.61
CA ALA A 103 -10.50 -12.61 11.59
C ALA A 103 -11.48 -13.62 10.96
N TYR A 104 -11.03 -14.39 9.96
CA TYR A 104 -11.82 -15.38 9.22
C TYR A 104 -11.64 -16.83 9.69
N ARG A 105 -10.92 -17.06 10.79
CA ARG A 105 -10.82 -18.39 11.41
C ARG A 105 -12.18 -18.85 11.97
N PRO A 106 -12.42 -20.17 12.01
CA PRO A 106 -13.58 -20.72 12.68
C PRO A 106 -13.52 -20.43 14.19
N ASN A 107 -14.69 -20.23 14.81
CA ASN A 107 -14.83 -19.88 16.23
C ASN A 107 -14.22 -20.90 17.22
N SER A 108 -13.91 -22.12 16.75
CA SER A 108 -13.24 -23.15 17.54
C SER A 108 -11.75 -22.88 17.75
N GLU A 109 -11.15 -21.97 16.98
CA GLU A 109 -9.72 -21.64 17.06
C GLU A 109 -9.47 -20.34 17.82
N ALA A 110 -8.37 -20.29 18.56
CA ALA A 110 -7.97 -19.08 19.27
C ALA A 110 -7.51 -18.00 18.28
N MET A 111 -8.15 -16.83 18.34
CA MET A 111 -7.79 -15.66 17.52
C MET A 111 -6.66 -14.84 18.15
N ALA A 112 -6.63 -14.73 19.49
CA ALA A 112 -5.60 -14.00 20.23
C ALA A 112 -4.26 -14.76 20.31
N THR A 113 -3.59 -14.92 19.17
CA THR A 113 -2.27 -15.55 19.09
C THR A 113 -1.14 -14.54 19.21
N THR A 114 0.08 -15.02 19.47
CA THR A 114 1.30 -14.21 19.43
C THR A 114 1.49 -13.52 18.08
N ASP A 115 1.17 -14.22 16.98
CA ASP A 115 1.31 -13.70 15.62
C ASP A 115 0.39 -12.49 15.39
N VAL A 116 -0.86 -12.56 15.86
CA VAL A 116 -1.80 -11.43 15.79
C VAL A 116 -1.27 -10.25 16.60
N ARG A 117 -0.73 -10.49 17.79
CA ARG A 117 -0.14 -9.43 18.63
C ARG A 117 1.04 -8.76 17.95
N LEU A 118 1.92 -9.53 17.31
CA LEU A 118 3.06 -9.02 16.56
C LEU A 118 2.60 -8.24 15.32
N ALA A 119 1.63 -8.76 14.58
CA ALA A 119 1.05 -8.09 13.41
C ALA A 119 0.47 -6.71 13.79
N LEU A 120 -0.30 -6.62 14.88
CA LEU A 120 -0.81 -5.34 15.38
C LEU A 120 0.32 -4.36 15.74
N ARG A 121 1.42 -4.87 16.32
CA ARG A 121 2.59 -4.05 16.66
C ARG A 121 3.34 -3.55 15.43
N VAL A 122 3.40 -4.35 14.36
CA VAL A 122 3.95 -3.91 13.06
C VAL A 122 3.10 -2.80 12.45
N LEU A 123 1.77 -2.85 12.60
CA LEU A 123 0.87 -1.84 12.02
C LEU A 123 0.82 -0.53 12.82
N TYR A 124 1.17 -0.55 14.12
CA TYR A 124 1.08 0.59 15.02
C TYR A 124 1.67 1.91 14.47
N PRO A 125 2.89 1.94 13.88
CA PRO A 125 3.47 3.19 13.37
C PRO A 125 2.65 3.84 12.24
N TYR A 126 1.85 3.07 11.51
CA TYR A 126 1.11 3.53 10.32
C TYR A 126 -0.32 4.01 10.65
N MET A 127 -0.89 3.53 11.76
CA MET A 127 -2.28 3.79 12.15
C MET A 127 -2.51 5.15 12.80
N GLY A 128 -1.48 5.74 13.43
CA GLY A 128 -1.53 7.05 14.10
C GLY A 128 -2.48 7.17 15.31
N SER A 129 -3.40 6.23 15.53
CA SER A 129 -4.07 5.98 16.81
C SER A 129 -3.98 4.50 17.15
N ARG A 130 -3.94 4.21 18.46
CA ARG A 130 -3.93 2.85 19.00
C ARG A 130 -5.34 2.25 19.10
N ASP A 131 -6.39 3.07 19.08
CA ASP A 131 -7.74 2.66 19.48
C ASP A 131 -8.29 1.51 18.63
N THR A 132 -8.12 1.59 17.31
CA THR A 132 -8.56 0.53 16.38
C THR A 132 -7.80 -0.77 16.60
N LEU A 133 -6.48 -0.70 16.85
CA LEU A 133 -5.66 -1.89 17.12
C LEU A 133 -5.99 -2.53 18.47
N THR A 134 -6.29 -1.71 19.49
CA THR A 134 -6.75 -2.19 20.81
C THR A 134 -8.11 -2.86 20.70
N ARG A 135 -9.07 -2.25 20.01
CA ARG A 135 -10.40 -2.85 19.80
C ARG A 135 -10.32 -4.20 19.09
N TYR A 136 -9.49 -4.29 18.04
CA TYR A 136 -9.23 -5.58 17.38
C TYR A 136 -8.74 -6.63 18.39
N TRP A 137 -7.75 -6.28 19.22
CA TRP A 137 -7.19 -7.19 20.21
C TRP A 137 -8.21 -7.61 21.27
N ASP A 138 -9.00 -6.66 21.78
CA ASP A 138 -10.00 -6.93 22.82
C ASP A 138 -11.09 -7.88 22.33
N ILE A 139 -11.52 -7.72 21.07
CA ILE A 139 -12.44 -8.66 20.42
C ILE A 139 -11.77 -10.02 20.23
N ALA A 140 -10.52 -10.07 19.75
CA ALA A 140 -9.80 -11.32 19.54
C ALA A 140 -9.59 -12.13 20.84
N VAL A 141 -9.46 -11.45 21.98
CA VAL A 141 -9.37 -12.09 23.31
C VAL A 141 -10.74 -12.56 23.79
N SER A 142 -11.79 -11.78 23.51
CA SER A 142 -13.16 -12.05 23.98
C SER A 142 -13.93 -13.04 23.11
N SER A 143 -13.54 -13.24 21.85
CA SER A 143 -14.25 -14.08 20.86
C SER A 143 -14.37 -15.55 21.28
N ARG A 144 -13.48 -16.02 22.16
CA ARG A 144 -13.56 -17.37 22.74
C ARG A 144 -14.86 -17.61 23.52
N PHE A 145 -15.52 -16.54 23.97
CA PHE A 145 -16.74 -16.61 24.78
C PHE A 145 -18.01 -16.27 23.98
N HIS A 146 -17.87 -15.69 22.78
CA HIS A 146 -18.99 -15.20 21.98
C HIS A 146 -18.79 -15.51 20.48
N ALA A 147 -19.39 -16.62 20.03
CA ALA A 147 -19.28 -17.13 18.65
C ALA A 147 -19.78 -16.14 17.56
N TRP A 148 -20.50 -15.08 17.92
CA TRP A 148 -20.94 -14.05 16.99
C TRP A 148 -20.00 -12.83 16.93
N GLN A 149 -19.02 -12.73 17.83
CA GLN A 149 -18.03 -11.66 17.83
C GLN A 149 -16.79 -12.10 17.05
N ASN A 150 -16.64 -11.57 15.83
CA ASN A 150 -15.45 -11.73 15.01
C ASN A 150 -14.75 -10.38 14.81
N CYS A 151 -13.50 -10.44 14.34
CA CYS A 151 -12.68 -9.24 14.14
C CYS A 151 -12.84 -8.64 12.73
N HIS A 152 -13.83 -9.06 11.93
CA HIS A 152 -13.96 -8.64 10.53
C HIS A 152 -14.12 -7.13 10.38
N ASN A 153 -14.96 -6.52 11.22
CA ASN A 153 -15.23 -5.09 11.15
C ASN A 153 -13.99 -4.28 11.52
N GLU A 154 -13.29 -4.64 12.60
CA GLU A 154 -12.06 -3.96 13.00
C GLU A 154 -10.93 -4.19 11.97
N PHE A 155 -10.85 -5.37 11.36
CA PHE A 155 -9.93 -5.61 10.23
C PHE A 155 -10.20 -4.66 9.07
N ALA A 156 -11.46 -4.53 8.64
CA ALA A 156 -11.85 -3.65 7.54
C ALA A 156 -11.52 -2.18 7.85
N VAL A 157 -11.77 -1.73 9.08
CA VAL A 157 -11.41 -0.36 9.53
C VAL A 157 -9.90 -0.15 9.50
N ILE A 158 -9.08 -1.13 9.92
CA ILE A 158 -7.62 -1.06 9.85
C ILE A 158 -7.18 -0.88 8.39
N ALA A 159 -7.66 -1.74 7.49
CA ALA A 159 -7.27 -1.70 6.08
C ALA A 159 -7.69 -0.39 5.40
N ALA A 160 -8.93 0.07 5.65
CA ALA A 160 -9.43 1.35 5.14
C ALA A 160 -8.57 2.54 5.64
N THR A 161 -8.23 2.56 6.93
CA THR A 161 -7.39 3.62 7.51
C THR A 161 -6.01 3.70 6.85
N LEU A 162 -5.41 2.55 6.53
CA LEU A 162 -4.11 2.51 5.83
C LEU A 162 -4.23 3.04 4.39
N VAL A 163 -5.30 2.68 3.68
CA VAL A 163 -5.59 3.19 2.33
C VAL A 163 -5.83 4.70 2.34
N ASP A 164 -6.64 5.20 3.27
CA ASP A 164 -6.95 6.64 3.41
C ASP A 164 -5.71 7.47 3.70
N ARG A 165 -4.75 6.88 4.42
CA ARG A 165 -3.43 7.48 4.69
C ARG A 165 -2.43 7.36 3.53
N GLY A 166 -2.83 6.72 2.43
CA GLY A 166 -2.04 6.60 1.22
C GLY A 166 -0.98 5.49 1.25
N TYR A 167 -1.09 4.53 2.17
CA TYR A 167 -0.23 3.36 2.19
C TYR A 167 -0.63 2.35 1.11
N ALA A 168 0.36 1.62 0.59
CA ALA A 168 0.15 0.61 -0.45
C ALA A 168 -0.34 -0.70 0.18
N VAL A 169 -1.66 -0.88 0.22
CA VAL A 169 -2.32 -2.11 0.71
C VAL A 169 -2.73 -2.98 -0.48
N ASP A 170 -2.49 -4.30 -0.40
CA ASP A 170 -2.86 -5.26 -1.45
C ASP A 170 -4.37 -5.24 -1.72
N ALA A 171 -4.77 -5.60 -2.94
CA ALA A 171 -6.17 -5.54 -3.36
C ALA A 171 -7.08 -6.46 -2.51
N ASP A 172 -6.57 -7.59 -2.04
CA ASP A 172 -7.32 -8.60 -1.28
C ASP A 172 -7.73 -8.14 0.13
N PHE A 173 -7.24 -6.98 0.56
CA PHE A 173 -7.52 -6.38 1.88
C PHE A 173 -8.39 -5.12 1.79
N ARG A 174 -8.76 -4.69 0.59
CA ARG A 174 -9.56 -3.47 0.36
C ARG A 174 -11.05 -3.77 0.27
#